data_AF-A0A7X4XDI2-F1
#
_entry.id   AF-A0A7X4XDI2-F1
#
_cell.length_a   1.000
_cell.length_b   1.000
_cell.length_c   1.000
_cell.angle_alpha   90.00
_cell.angle_beta   90.00
_cell.angle_gamma   90.00
#
_symmetry.space_group_name_H-M   'P 1'
#
loop_
_entity.id
_entity.type
_entity.pdbx_description
1 polymer ?
#
loop_
_entity_poly.entity_id
_entity_poly.type
_entity_poly.pdbx_seq_one_letter_code
_entity_poly.pdbx_strand_id
1 'polypeptide(L)'
;MALLSVKPKQSGSSLIEFMIAGLVGAIALGMIGSLFLSNQRASLQRSKEIMLLQQMSVVLHQMKSDVLRAGYDHWDTHSLKLSGAVGLFITEPELVGYAYQHPAAVSASVSNTVYRLDKNNLKYCQKSSTAPLPATSAATGCFNLFDPKQIKVTQFSVQHDLVAGESTQSGMLSIVLAASLVKAPSVSQQMSLRLMQRNWQ
;
A
#
# COMPACT_ATOMS: atom_id res chain seq x y z
N MET A 1 61.60 -1.97 -53.93
CA MET A 1 61.20 -1.82 -52.52
C MET A 1 60.73 -3.19 -52.04
N ALA A 2 61.61 -3.94 -51.38
CA ALA A 2 61.35 -5.33 -51.01
C ALA A 2 60.61 -5.37 -49.68
N LEU A 3 59.39 -5.93 -49.67
CA LEU A 3 58.66 -6.26 -48.44
C LEU A 3 59.25 -7.54 -47.87
N LEU A 4 60.07 -7.41 -46.82
CA LEU A 4 60.55 -8.54 -46.02
C LEU A 4 59.38 -9.08 -45.19
N SER A 5 58.89 -10.27 -45.56
CA SER A 5 57.92 -11.03 -44.79
C SER A 5 58.58 -11.58 -43.52
N VAL A 6 58.23 -11.02 -42.37
CA VAL A 6 58.61 -11.53 -41.05
C VAL A 6 57.71 -12.73 -40.75
N LYS A 7 58.26 -13.95 -40.80
CA LYS A 7 57.56 -15.14 -40.30
C LYS A 7 57.45 -15.03 -38.78
N PRO A 8 56.25 -15.00 -38.18
CA PRO A 8 56.15 -15.03 -36.72
C PRO A 8 56.65 -16.38 -36.22
N LYS A 9 57.59 -16.34 -35.28
CA LYS A 9 58.12 -17.52 -34.59
C LYS A 9 57.04 -18.01 -33.63
N GLN A 10 56.25 -19.00 -34.06
CA GLN A 10 55.19 -19.57 -33.24
C GLN A 10 55.81 -20.34 -32.07
N SER A 11 55.83 -19.72 -30.90
CA SER A 11 56.12 -20.38 -29.63
C SER A 11 54.87 -21.15 -29.21
N GLY A 12 54.94 -22.47 -29.12
CA GLY A 12 53.85 -23.27 -28.55
C GLY A 12 53.58 -22.85 -27.11
N SER A 13 52.30 -22.81 -26.72
CA SER A 13 51.94 -22.64 -25.30
C SER A 13 52.31 -23.92 -24.54
N SER A 14 52.88 -23.75 -23.35
CA SER A 14 53.19 -24.87 -22.47
C SER A 14 51.90 -25.39 -21.81
N LEU A 15 51.82 -26.70 -21.56
CA LEU A 15 50.72 -27.32 -20.82
C LEU A 15 50.44 -26.61 -19.49
N ILE A 16 51.49 -26.15 -18.80
CA ILE A 16 51.36 -25.45 -17.53
C ILE A 16 50.71 -24.07 -17.66
N GLU A 17 50.92 -23.38 -18.78
CA GLU A 17 50.27 -22.08 -19.06
C GLU A 17 48.77 -22.27 -19.28
N PHE A 18 48.37 -23.33 -19.99
CA PHE A 18 46.95 -23.69 -20.14
C PHE A 18 46.30 -24.04 -18.81
N MET A 19 46.99 -24.76 -17.92
CA MET A 19 46.49 -25.07 -16.59
C MET A 19 46.33 -23.81 -15.72
N ILE A 20 47.31 -22.90 -15.76
CA ILE A 20 47.25 -21.62 -15.03
C ILE A 20 46.13 -20.74 -15.60
N ALA A 21 46.02 -20.63 -16.93
CA ALA A 21 44.96 -19.86 -17.58
C ALA A 21 43.57 -20.43 -17.24
N GLY A 22 43.42 -21.75 -17.22
CA GLY A 22 42.19 -22.43 -16.80
C GLY A 22 41.83 -22.16 -15.33
N LEU A 23 42.82 -22.19 -14.44
CA LEU A 23 42.65 -21.87 -13.01
C LEU A 23 42.19 -20.41 -12.83
N VAL A 24 42.86 -19.46 -13.49
CA VAL A 24 42.52 -18.03 -13.42
C VAL A 24 41.12 -17.80 -14.01
N GLY A 25 40.78 -18.45 -15.12
CA GLY A 25 39.44 -18.39 -15.71
C GLY A 25 38.36 -18.92 -14.77
N ALA A 26 38.60 -20.05 -14.09
CA ALA A 26 37.66 -20.61 -13.12
C ALA A 26 37.46 -19.68 -11.92
N ILE A 27 38.53 -19.08 -11.39
CA ILE A 27 38.46 -18.10 -10.30
C ILE A 27 37.65 -16.88 -10.74
N ALA A 28 37.95 -16.34 -11.93
CA ALA A 28 37.25 -15.18 -12.47
C ALA A 28 35.74 -15.44 -12.66
N LEU A 29 35.36 -16.60 -13.22
CA LEU A 29 33.96 -17.00 -13.37
C LEU A 29 33.27 -17.18 -12.02
N GLY A 30 33.96 -17.77 -11.04
CA GLY A 30 33.45 -17.92 -9.67
C GLY A 30 33.14 -16.57 -9.02
N MET A 31 34.07 -15.61 -9.14
CA MET A 31 33.87 -14.25 -8.62
C MET A 31 32.70 -13.56 -9.31
N ILE A 32 32.67 -13.50 -10.64
CA ILE A 32 31.61 -12.83 -11.40
C ILE A 32 30.24 -13.47 -11.10
N GLY A 33 30.17 -14.81 -11.05
CA GLY A 33 28.94 -15.53 -10.74
C GLY A 33 28.41 -15.22 -9.33
N SER A 34 29.30 -15.17 -8.34
CA SER A 34 28.92 -14.84 -6.95
C SER A 34 28.40 -13.41 -6.81
N LEU A 35 29.07 -12.45 -7.45
CA LEU A 35 28.67 -11.03 -7.45
C LEU A 35 27.33 -10.85 -8.16
N PHE A 36 27.15 -11.49 -9.32
CA PHE A 36 25.91 -11.45 -10.06
C PHE A 36 24.73 -12.00 -9.23
N LEU A 37 24.90 -13.14 -8.58
CA LEU A 37 23.86 -13.73 -7.73
C LEU A 37 23.54 -12.86 -6.52
N SER A 38 24.56 -12.28 -5.90
CA SER A 38 24.40 -11.33 -4.78
C SER A 38 23.58 -10.10 -5.21
N ASN A 39 23.94 -9.49 -6.34
CA ASN A 39 23.23 -8.33 -6.88
C ASN A 39 21.78 -8.65 -7.26
N GLN A 40 21.52 -9.83 -7.84
CA GLN A 40 20.16 -10.28 -8.14
C GLN A 40 19.32 -10.42 -6.86
N ARG A 41 19.88 -11.03 -5.80
CA ARG A 41 19.16 -11.17 -4.52
C ARG A 41 18.83 -9.81 -3.91
N ALA A 42 19.79 -8.89 -3.89
CA ALA A 42 19.59 -7.54 -3.39
C ALA A 42 18.54 -6.77 -4.21
N SER A 43 18.58 -6.89 -5.54
CA SER A 43 17.59 -6.28 -6.43
C SER A 43 16.19 -6.84 -6.21
N LEU A 44 16.04 -8.17 -6.13
CA LEU A 44 14.76 -8.82 -5.85
C LEU A 44 14.17 -8.40 -4.50
N GLN A 45 15.02 -8.22 -3.49
CA GLN A 45 14.57 -7.74 -2.19
C GLN A 45 14.02 -6.31 -2.27
N ARG A 46 14.74 -5.40 -2.94
CA ARG A 46 14.27 -4.02 -3.15
C ARG A 46 12.97 -3.97 -3.96
N SER A 47 12.86 -4.81 -4.99
CA SER A 47 11.62 -4.90 -5.79
C SER A 47 10.41 -5.31 -4.95
N LYS A 48 10.58 -6.21 -3.97
CA LYS A 48 9.52 -6.59 -3.03
C LYS A 48 9.12 -5.44 -2.10
N GLU A 49 10.10 -4.70 -1.58
CA GLU A 49 9.85 -3.54 -0.71
C GLU A 49 9.10 -2.44 -1.45
N ILE A 50 9.53 -2.12 -2.68
CA ILE A 50 8.88 -1.13 -3.54
C ILE A 50 7.45 -1.56 -3.90
N MET A 51 7.24 -2.83 -4.26
CA MET A 51 5.92 -3.36 -4.59
C MET A 51 4.95 -3.22 -3.40
N LEU A 52 5.38 -3.58 -2.19
CA LEU A 52 4.57 -3.44 -0.98
C LEU A 52 4.24 -1.96 -0.71
N LEU A 53 5.24 -1.07 -0.80
CA LEU A 53 5.05 0.37 -0.62
C LEU A 53 4.07 0.96 -1.64
N GLN A 54 4.17 0.59 -2.91
CA GLN A 54 3.26 1.04 -3.97
C GLN A 54 1.83 0.59 -3.71
N GLN A 55 1.61 -0.69 -3.38
CA GLN A 55 0.27 -1.19 -3.08
C GLN A 55 -0.35 -0.50 -1.87
N MET A 56 0.42 -0.30 -0.79
CA MET A 56 -0.03 0.45 0.38
C MET A 56 -0.36 1.90 0.04
N SER A 57 0.48 2.55 -0.78
CA SER A 57 0.26 3.94 -1.20
C SER A 57 -1.02 4.10 -2.02
N VAL A 58 -1.31 3.17 -2.94
CA VAL A 58 -2.54 3.20 -3.74
C VAL A 58 -3.77 3.06 -2.83
N VAL A 59 -3.74 2.10 -1.90
CA VAL A 59 -4.85 1.88 -0.95
C VAL A 59 -5.06 3.08 -0.04
N LEU A 60 -4.00 3.68 0.51
CA LEU A 60 -4.12 4.88 1.34
C LEU A 60 -4.59 6.09 0.55
N HIS A 61 -4.18 6.24 -0.71
CA HIS A 61 -4.65 7.32 -1.55
C HIS A 61 -6.14 7.18 -1.89
N GLN A 62 -6.58 5.96 -2.20
CA GLN A 62 -8.00 5.65 -2.38
C GLN A 62 -8.79 5.95 -1.10
N MET A 63 -8.34 5.42 0.04
CA MET A 63 -8.96 5.67 1.34
C MET A 63 -9.04 7.17 1.66
N LYS A 64 -7.98 7.94 1.40
CA LYS A 64 -7.99 9.40 1.54
C LYS A 64 -9.11 10.03 0.72
N SER A 65 -9.18 9.69 -0.57
CA SER A 65 -10.21 10.22 -1.48
C SER A 65 -11.62 9.87 -1.02
N ASP A 66 -11.82 8.63 -0.58
CA ASP A 66 -13.13 8.12 -0.16
C ASP A 66 -13.57 8.74 1.17
N VAL A 67 -12.66 8.85 2.15
CA VAL A 67 -12.92 9.44 3.47
C VAL A 67 -13.22 10.94 3.36
N LEU A 68 -12.61 11.66 2.42
CA LEU A 68 -12.91 13.09 2.21
C LEU A 68 -14.34 13.35 1.71
N ARG A 69 -15.05 12.31 1.26
CA ARG A 69 -16.47 12.39 0.90
C ARG A 69 -17.41 12.22 2.10
N ALA A 70 -16.90 11.75 3.24
CA ALA A 70 -17.69 11.56 4.45
C ALA A 70 -18.47 12.82 4.82
N GLY A 71 -19.72 12.66 5.23
CA GLY A 71 -20.57 13.78 5.61
C GLY A 71 -21.24 14.51 4.46
N TYR A 72 -20.91 14.20 3.20
CA TYR A 72 -21.51 14.91 2.07
C TYR A 72 -22.98 14.50 1.89
N ASP A 73 -23.86 15.49 1.99
CA ASP A 73 -25.28 15.42 1.67
C ASP A 73 -25.57 16.36 0.49
N HIS A 74 -26.28 15.86 -0.51
CA HIS A 74 -26.64 16.63 -1.70
C HIS A 74 -27.97 17.37 -1.54
N TRP A 75 -28.88 16.85 -0.71
CA TRP A 75 -30.25 17.36 -0.56
C TRP A 75 -30.46 18.16 0.73
N ASP A 76 -29.60 18.01 1.72
CA ASP A 76 -29.64 18.74 3.00
C ASP A 76 -28.34 19.52 3.23
N THR A 77 -28.40 20.55 4.07
CA THR A 77 -27.22 21.29 4.55
C THR A 77 -26.50 20.56 5.67
N HIS A 78 -27.16 19.61 6.35
CA HIS A 78 -26.58 18.87 7.46
C HIS A 78 -25.62 17.77 6.99
N SER A 79 -24.61 17.48 7.82
CA SER A 79 -23.67 16.42 7.53
C SER A 79 -24.28 15.03 7.66
N LEU A 80 -24.19 14.23 6.60
CA LEU A 80 -24.70 12.86 6.60
C LEU A 80 -23.80 11.92 7.42
N LYS A 81 -24.41 11.22 8.38
CA LYS A 81 -23.71 10.28 9.26
C LYS A 81 -24.35 8.91 9.27
N LEU A 82 -23.58 7.90 9.67
CA LEU A 82 -24.11 6.56 9.90
C LEU A 82 -25.19 6.60 10.99
N SER A 83 -26.14 5.67 10.92
CA SER A 83 -27.20 5.60 11.92
C SER A 83 -26.63 5.31 13.31
N GLY A 84 -27.03 6.09 14.31
CA GLY A 84 -26.52 6.02 15.67
C GLY A 84 -25.15 6.69 15.88
N ALA A 85 -24.53 7.28 14.85
CA ALA A 85 -23.27 8.00 15.00
C ALA A 85 -23.47 9.35 15.70
N VAL A 86 -22.54 9.68 16.60
CA VAL A 86 -22.49 11.02 17.23
C VAL A 86 -21.93 12.03 16.23
N GLY A 87 -20.80 11.71 15.58
CA GLY A 87 -20.15 12.56 14.57
C GLY A 87 -20.14 11.94 13.16
N LEU A 88 -19.35 12.56 12.27
CA LEU A 88 -19.15 12.14 10.87
C LEU A 88 -18.57 10.73 10.73
N PHE A 89 -17.67 10.39 11.65
CA PHE A 89 -16.96 9.14 11.67
C PHE A 89 -17.38 8.32 12.87
N ILE A 90 -17.61 7.03 12.66
CA ILE A 90 -17.56 6.02 13.72
C ILE A 90 -16.14 5.46 13.71
N THR A 91 -15.39 5.67 14.78
CA THR A 91 -14.02 5.16 14.92
C THR A 91 -13.91 4.19 16.08
N GLU A 92 -13.41 2.99 15.80
CA GLU A 92 -12.92 2.03 16.79
C GLU A 92 -11.44 1.75 16.46
N PRO A 93 -10.65 1.11 17.37
CA PRO A 93 -9.20 0.96 17.18
C PRO A 93 -8.78 0.46 15.79
N GLU A 94 -9.57 -0.43 15.17
CA GLU A 94 -9.28 -0.99 13.85
C GLU A 94 -10.44 -0.81 12.85
N LEU A 95 -11.29 0.21 13.06
CA LEU A 95 -12.46 0.44 12.23
C LEU A 95 -12.70 1.94 12.02
N VAL A 96 -13.04 2.31 10.79
CA VAL A 96 -13.61 3.62 10.47
C VAL A 96 -14.82 3.44 9.57
N GLY A 97 -15.94 4.02 9.98
CA GLY A 97 -17.18 4.04 9.23
C GLY A 97 -17.67 5.46 9.01
N TYR A 98 -18.26 5.72 7.86
CA TYR A 98 -18.89 7.00 7.52
C TYR A 98 -19.98 6.80 6.47
N ALA A 99 -20.82 7.82 6.30
CA ALA A 99 -21.84 7.87 5.28
C ALA A 99 -21.61 9.07 4.36
N TYR A 100 -22.06 8.96 3.11
CA TYR A 100 -22.12 10.07 2.17
C TYR A 100 -23.12 9.76 1.05
N GLN A 101 -23.58 10.77 0.34
CA GLN A 101 -24.31 10.61 -0.92
C GLN A 101 -23.42 10.88 -2.11
N HIS A 102 -23.67 10.21 -3.24
CA HIS A 102 -22.94 10.56 -4.47
C HIS A 102 -23.51 11.86 -5.05
N PRO A 103 -22.66 12.83 -5.45
CA PRO A 103 -23.12 14.07 -6.07
C PRO A 103 -23.94 13.87 -7.35
N ALA A 104 -23.74 12.74 -8.03
CA ALA A 104 -24.43 12.37 -9.26
C ALA A 104 -25.56 11.34 -9.03
N ALA A 105 -25.95 11.09 -7.78
CA ALA A 105 -27.01 10.12 -7.50
C ALA A 105 -28.37 10.67 -7.96
N VAL A 106 -29.04 9.89 -8.82
CA VAL A 106 -30.37 10.22 -9.37
C VAL A 106 -31.48 10.11 -8.31
N SER A 107 -31.17 9.47 -7.18
CA SER A 107 -32.06 9.33 -6.02
C SER A 107 -31.27 9.58 -4.74
N ALA A 108 -31.95 9.83 -3.62
CA ALA A 108 -31.38 10.07 -2.29
C ALA A 108 -30.68 8.85 -1.67
N SER A 109 -29.96 8.06 -2.47
CA SER A 109 -29.24 6.87 -2.05
C SER A 109 -28.02 7.25 -1.22
N VAL A 110 -28.01 6.78 0.02
CA VAL A 110 -26.91 6.91 0.98
C VAL A 110 -25.92 5.77 0.76
N SER A 111 -24.65 6.11 0.57
CA SER A 111 -23.53 5.18 0.60
C SER A 111 -22.99 5.08 2.02
N ASN A 112 -23.07 3.89 2.60
CA ASN A 112 -22.56 3.57 3.92
C ASN A 112 -21.27 2.80 3.74
N THR A 113 -20.16 3.37 4.18
CA THR A 113 -18.82 2.82 3.97
C THR A 113 -18.16 2.50 5.29
N VAL A 114 -17.52 1.32 5.36
CA VAL A 114 -16.75 0.89 6.53
C VAL A 114 -15.43 0.28 6.06
N TYR A 115 -14.33 0.77 6.63
CA TYR A 115 -13.03 0.08 6.61
C TYR A 115 -12.82 -0.58 7.94
N ARG A 116 -12.38 -1.84 7.94
CA ARG A 116 -12.06 -2.56 9.17
C ARG A 116 -10.93 -3.55 8.98
N LEU A 117 -10.13 -3.76 10.02
CA LEU A 117 -9.22 -4.91 10.05
C LEU A 117 -10.00 -6.17 10.47
N ASP A 118 -9.77 -7.27 9.76
CA ASP A 118 -10.34 -8.56 10.11
C ASP A 118 -9.36 -9.68 9.77
N LYS A 119 -8.83 -10.35 10.80
CA LYS A 119 -7.85 -11.45 10.64
C LYS A 119 -6.70 -11.07 9.69
N ASN A 120 -6.07 -9.92 9.93
CA ASN A 120 -4.99 -9.35 9.12
C ASN A 120 -5.37 -8.93 7.69
N ASN A 121 -6.65 -8.87 7.36
CA ASN A 121 -7.13 -8.34 6.09
C ASN A 121 -7.79 -6.99 6.33
N LEU A 122 -7.28 -5.94 5.67
CA LEU A 122 -7.99 -4.68 5.63
C LEU A 122 -9.18 -4.83 4.68
N LYS A 123 -10.37 -4.76 5.24
CA LYS A 123 -11.63 -4.94 4.54
C LYS A 123 -12.29 -3.61 4.23
N TYR A 124 -12.91 -3.55 3.07
CA TYR A 124 -13.74 -2.46 2.60
C TYR A 124 -15.17 -2.96 2.40
N CYS A 125 -16.12 -2.32 3.06
CA CYS A 125 -17.54 -2.62 2.95
C CYS A 125 -18.24 -1.35 2.48
N GLN A 126 -19.04 -1.44 1.43
CA GLN A 126 -19.87 -0.33 0.98
C GLN A 126 -21.27 -0.84 0.65
N LYS A 127 -22.28 -0.17 1.19
CA LYS A 127 -23.68 -0.47 0.92
C LYS A 127 -24.48 0.78 0.62
N SER A 128 -25.22 0.74 -0.49
CA SER A 128 -26.20 1.76 -0.81
C SER A 128 -27.55 1.43 -0.16
N SER A 129 -28.19 2.44 0.42
CA SER A 129 -29.52 2.34 1.04
C SER A 129 -30.28 3.66 0.88
N THR A 130 -31.58 3.66 1.15
CA THR A 130 -32.41 4.89 1.12
C THR A 130 -32.25 5.76 2.37
N ALA A 131 -31.72 5.20 3.46
CA ALA A 131 -31.45 5.89 4.71
C ALA A 131 -30.13 5.38 5.32
N PRO A 132 -29.44 6.16 6.17
CA PRO A 132 -28.20 5.72 6.80
C PRO A 132 -28.34 4.41 7.57
N LEU A 133 -27.34 3.54 7.45
CA LEU A 133 -27.27 2.26 8.15
C LEU A 133 -26.38 2.39 9.40
N PRO A 134 -26.58 1.56 10.43
CA PRO A 134 -25.61 1.44 11.51
C PRO A 134 -24.32 0.78 11.00
N ALA A 135 -23.20 1.06 11.66
CA ALA A 135 -21.88 0.54 11.27
C ALA A 135 -21.87 -0.99 11.15
N THR A 136 -22.54 -1.71 12.04
CA THR A 136 -22.63 -3.18 12.03
C THR A 136 -23.29 -3.72 10.75
N SER A 137 -24.38 -3.10 10.30
CA SER A 137 -25.07 -3.48 9.06
C SER A 137 -24.27 -3.09 7.82
N ALA A 138 -23.58 -1.96 7.85
CA ALA A 138 -22.70 -1.50 6.78
C ALA A 138 -21.42 -2.36 6.67
N ALA A 139 -20.95 -2.95 7.78
CA ALA A 139 -19.74 -3.79 7.86
C ALA A 139 -19.91 -5.24 7.36
N THR A 140 -20.86 -5.48 6.44
CA THR A 140 -21.14 -6.81 5.86
C THR A 140 -20.98 -6.79 4.34
N GLY A 141 -20.66 -7.95 3.73
CA GLY A 141 -20.41 -8.04 2.28
C GLY A 141 -19.10 -7.37 1.85
N CYS A 142 -18.08 -7.44 2.69
CA CYS A 142 -16.83 -6.70 2.49
C CYS A 142 -15.85 -7.41 1.55
N PHE A 143 -14.98 -6.61 0.92
CA PHE A 143 -13.88 -7.07 0.07
C PHE A 143 -12.54 -6.80 0.74
N ASN A 144 -11.53 -7.61 0.44
CA ASN A 144 -10.16 -7.36 0.90
C ASN A 144 -9.51 -6.31 -0.01
N LEU A 145 -8.91 -5.27 0.58
CA LEU A 145 -8.18 -4.24 -0.17
C LEU A 145 -6.81 -4.71 -0.64
N PHE A 146 -6.29 -5.77 -0.02
CA PHE A 146 -5.08 -6.45 -0.43
C PHE A 146 -5.40 -7.91 -0.77
N ASP A 147 -4.61 -8.52 -1.65
CA ASP A 147 -4.66 -9.97 -1.84
C ASP A 147 -4.15 -10.67 -0.57
N PRO A 148 -5.01 -11.44 0.16
CA PRO A 148 -4.65 -12.12 1.39
C PRO A 148 -3.50 -13.14 1.24
N LYS A 149 -3.23 -13.59 0.01
CA LYS A 149 -2.14 -14.53 -0.28
C LYS A 149 -0.79 -13.83 -0.44
N GLN A 150 -0.79 -12.51 -0.64
CA GLN A 150 0.41 -11.72 -0.92
C GLN A 150 0.76 -10.80 0.25
N ILE A 151 -0.23 -10.08 0.80
CA ILE A 151 -0.03 -9.07 1.84
C ILE A 151 -0.93 -9.38 3.03
N LYS A 152 -0.35 -9.30 4.23
CA LYS A 152 -1.08 -9.27 5.49
C LYS A 152 -0.90 -7.92 6.16
N VAL A 153 -1.98 -7.36 6.67
CA VAL A 153 -1.98 -6.11 7.45
C VAL A 153 -1.67 -6.45 8.90
N THR A 154 -0.62 -5.82 9.42
CA THR A 154 -0.12 -6.02 10.79
C THR A 154 -0.61 -4.95 11.74
N GLN A 155 -0.96 -3.76 11.22
CA GLN A 155 -1.56 -2.69 12.00
C GLN A 155 -2.52 -1.89 11.12
N PHE A 156 -3.71 -1.63 11.63
CA PHE A 156 -4.60 -0.61 11.10
C PHE A 156 -5.17 0.14 12.31
N SER A 157 -4.76 1.39 12.47
CA SER A 157 -5.19 2.23 13.59
C SER A 157 -5.86 3.48 13.05
N VAL A 158 -7.01 3.83 13.62
CA VAL A 158 -7.73 5.06 13.29
C VAL A 158 -7.92 5.87 14.57
N GLN A 159 -7.59 7.15 14.49
CA GLN A 159 -7.82 8.12 15.55
C GLN A 159 -8.52 9.34 14.95
N HIS A 160 -9.54 9.84 15.65
CA HIS A 160 -10.26 11.05 15.27
C HIS A 160 -10.20 12.04 16.42
N ASP A 161 -9.49 13.14 16.21
CA ASP A 161 -9.30 14.18 17.20
C ASP A 161 -10.09 15.43 16.81
N LEU A 162 -10.80 16.02 17.76
CA LEU A 162 -11.43 17.33 17.56
C LEU A 162 -10.34 18.41 17.62
N VAL A 163 -10.32 19.26 16.61
CA VAL A 163 -9.43 20.41 16.51
C VAL A 163 -10.27 21.66 16.71
N ALA A 164 -10.31 22.18 17.94
CA ALA A 164 -10.99 23.42 18.25
C ALA A 164 -10.07 24.63 17.95
N GLY A 165 -10.52 25.53 17.09
CA GLY A 165 -10.02 26.90 16.96
C GLY A 165 -10.96 27.89 17.66
N GLU A 166 -10.52 29.14 17.82
CA GLU A 166 -11.25 30.21 18.56
C GLU A 166 -12.67 30.49 18.03
N SER A 167 -12.98 30.12 16.79
CA SER A 167 -14.28 30.34 16.15
C SER A 167 -14.78 29.19 15.27
N THR A 168 -14.04 28.07 15.18
CA THR A 168 -14.38 26.90 14.35
C THR A 168 -13.92 25.59 15.00
N GLN A 169 -14.80 24.59 15.09
CA GLN A 169 -14.44 23.24 15.57
C GLN A 169 -14.31 22.29 14.38
N SER A 170 -13.08 22.01 13.95
CA SER A 170 -12.81 21.00 12.92
C SER A 170 -12.41 19.66 13.55
N GLY A 171 -12.12 18.67 12.72
CA GLY A 171 -11.79 17.31 13.13
C GLY A 171 -10.66 16.77 12.26
N MET A 172 -9.74 16.06 12.89
CA MET A 172 -8.54 15.50 12.27
C MET A 172 -8.62 13.98 12.36
N LEU A 173 -8.68 13.32 11.20
CA LEU A 173 -8.60 11.88 11.13
C LEU A 173 -7.15 11.46 10.85
N SER A 174 -6.60 10.64 11.73
CA SER A 174 -5.28 10.03 11.61
C SER A 174 -5.43 8.53 11.39
N ILE A 175 -4.85 8.02 10.31
CA ILE A 175 -4.86 6.60 9.96
C ILE A 175 -3.42 6.11 9.89
N VAL A 176 -3.12 5.01 10.56
CA VAL A 176 -1.84 4.31 10.47
C VAL A 176 -2.07 2.93 9.89
N LEU A 177 -1.34 2.59 8.84
CA LEU A 177 -1.40 1.29 8.17
C LEU A 177 0.00 0.68 8.11
N ALA A 178 0.16 -0.52 8.67
CA ALA A 178 1.36 -1.32 8.52
C ALA A 178 1.01 -2.68 7.93
N ALA A 179 1.85 -3.16 7.01
CA ALA A 179 1.66 -4.43 6.35
C ALA A 179 2.99 -5.13 6.06
N SER A 180 2.91 -6.44 5.80
CA SER A 180 4.06 -7.26 5.43
C SER A 180 3.70 -8.29 4.35
N LEU A 181 4.70 -8.76 3.62
CA LEU A 181 4.50 -9.84 2.65
C LEU A 181 4.28 -11.18 3.38
N VAL A 182 3.30 -11.96 2.93
CA VAL A 182 2.99 -13.28 3.49
C VAL A 182 4.17 -14.24 3.36
N LYS A 183 4.80 -14.27 2.18
CA LYS A 183 5.94 -15.16 1.87
C LYS A 183 7.31 -14.60 2.30
N ALA A 184 7.36 -13.34 2.75
CA ALA A 184 8.60 -12.70 3.20
C ALA A 184 8.28 -11.69 4.32
N PRO A 185 7.98 -12.15 5.55
CA PRO A 185 7.53 -11.28 6.63
C PRO A 185 8.55 -10.20 7.06
N SER A 186 9.83 -10.40 6.74
CA SER A 186 10.88 -9.40 6.93
C SER A 186 10.74 -8.18 6.01
N VAL A 187 9.98 -8.30 4.91
CA VAL A 187 9.57 -7.17 4.07
C VAL A 187 8.29 -6.60 4.67
N SER A 188 8.43 -5.54 5.45
CA SER A 188 7.34 -4.80 6.07
C SER A 188 7.44 -3.31 5.76
N GLN A 189 6.30 -2.65 5.65
CA GLN A 189 6.21 -1.21 5.44
C GLN A 189 5.13 -0.63 6.34
N GLN A 190 5.28 0.64 6.68
CA GLN A 190 4.31 1.40 7.46
C GLN A 190 4.11 2.77 6.84
N MET A 191 2.86 3.20 6.76
CA MET A 191 2.48 4.50 6.24
C MET A 191 1.42 5.13 7.15
N SER A 192 1.39 6.45 7.19
CA SER A 192 0.38 7.19 7.93
C SER A 192 -0.27 8.25 7.05
N LEU A 193 -1.53 8.53 7.33
CA LEU A 193 -2.34 9.52 6.66
C LEU A 193 -3.00 10.39 7.72
N ARG A 194 -2.88 11.71 7.57
CA ARG A 194 -3.61 12.70 8.37
C ARG A 194 -4.44 13.56 7.43
N LEU A 195 -5.74 13.69 7.68
CA LEU A 195 -6.66 14.43 6.84
C LEU A 195 -7.69 15.21 7.67
N MET A 196 -7.81 16.51 7.40
CA MET A 196 -8.83 17.34 8.07
C MET A 196 -10.18 17.05 7.43
N GLN A 197 -11.21 16.95 8.27
CA GLN A 197 -12.58 16.74 7.80
C GLN A 197 -13.07 17.95 7.00
N ARG A 198 -13.83 17.70 5.92
CA ARG A 198 -14.38 18.76 5.05
C ARG A 198 -15.80 19.17 5.42
N ASN A 199 -16.70 18.19 5.50
CA ASN A 199 -18.15 18.44 5.63
C ASN A 199 -18.57 18.46 7.10
N TRP A 200 -17.98 19.34 7.91
CA TRP A 200 -18.33 19.50 9.31
C TRP A 200 -19.28 20.67 9.51
N GLN A 201 -20.45 20.39 10.09
CA GLN A 201 -21.46 21.37 10.52
C GLN A 201 -22.12 20.87 11.81
#